data_AF-X1LN86-F1
#
_entry.id   AF-X1LN86-F1
#
_cell.length_a   1.000
_cell.length_b   1.000
_cell.length_c   1.000
_cell.angle_alpha   90.00
_cell.angle_beta   90.00
_cell.angle_gamma   90.00
#
_symmetry.space_group_name_H-M   'P 1'
#
loop_
_entity.id
_entity.type
_entity.pdbx_description
1 polymer ?
#
loop_
_entity_poly.entity_id
_entity_poly.type
_entity_poly.pdbx_seq_one_letter_code
_entity_poly.pdbx_strand_id
1 'polypeptide(L)'
;MAGITCYAGTTPDKAQQTADVIIKEFGRLAEGISEEEIERAKVGLKSSLILQSESSSSRAGGIASDYYLLGRVRSLDEIKSGVEKITA
;
A
#
# COMPACT_ATOMS: atom_id res chain seq x y z
N MET A 1 6.78 11.02 -10.12
CA MET A 1 6.94 11.59 -8.77
C MET A 1 6.28 10.63 -7.81
N ALA A 2 7.01 10.06 -6.85
CA ALA A 2 6.41 9.19 -5.83
C ALA A 2 5.74 10.08 -4.77
N GLY A 3 4.56 9.70 -4.31
CA GLY A 3 3.81 10.43 -3.29
C GLY A 3 2.86 9.50 -2.55
N ILE A 4 2.50 9.90 -1.33
CA ILE A 4 1.49 9.23 -0.52
C ILE A 4 0.21 10.06 -0.62
N THR A 5 -0.91 9.40 -0.90
CA THR A 5 -2.22 10.05 -1.06
C THR A 5 -3.25 9.37 -0.18
N CYS A 6 -4.11 10.15 0.47
CA CYS A 6 -5.30 9.66 1.15
C CYS A 6 -6.54 10.11 0.37
N TYR A 7 -7.55 9.25 0.31
CA TYR A 7 -8.87 9.57 -0.23
C TYR A 7 -9.91 9.37 0.87
N ALA A 8 -10.82 10.33 1.03
CA ALA A 8 -11.94 10.24 1.96
C ALA A 8 -13.21 10.83 1.36
N GLY A 9 -14.30 10.06 1.41
CA GLY A 9 -15.66 10.54 1.17
C GLY A 9 -16.35 10.80 2.51
N THR A 10 -16.92 12.00 2.70
CA THR A 10 -17.56 12.42 3.96
C THR A 10 -18.74 13.35 3.66
N THR A 11 -19.55 13.67 4.68
CA THR A 11 -20.63 14.65 4.55
C THR A 11 -20.08 16.08 4.58
N PRO A 12 -20.75 17.07 3.95
CA PRO A 12 -20.26 18.45 3.91
C PRO A 12 -19.97 19.06 5.29
N ASP A 13 -20.81 18.77 6.29
CA ASP A 13 -20.66 19.26 7.67
C ASP A 13 -19.45 18.65 8.40
N LYS A 14 -18.90 17.53 7.90
CA LYS A 14 -17.71 16.85 8.44
C LYS A 14 -16.45 17.09 7.63
N ALA A 15 -16.52 17.80 6.51
CA ALA A 15 -15.40 17.98 5.59
C ALA A 15 -14.13 18.51 6.27
N GLN A 16 -14.24 19.60 7.05
CA GLN A 16 -13.08 20.16 7.76
C GLN A 16 -12.52 19.19 8.80
N GLN A 17 -13.40 18.58 9.60
CA GLN A 17 -12.99 17.60 10.61
C GLN A 17 -12.25 16.41 9.97
N THR A 18 -12.73 15.90 8.84
CA THR A 18 -12.08 14.82 8.10
C THR A 18 -10.69 15.26 7.60
N ALA A 19 -10.55 16.46 7.06
CA ALA A 19 -9.26 16.99 6.61
C ALA A 19 -8.26 17.13 7.77
N ASP A 20 -8.70 17.66 8.91
CA ASP A 20 -7.86 17.84 10.10
C ASP A 20 -7.37 16.49 10.64
N VAL A 21 -8.24 15.49 10.67
CA VAL A 21 -7.88 14.12 11.08
C VAL A 21 -6.87 13.51 10.11
N ILE A 22 -7.08 13.64 8.79
CA ILE A 22 -6.14 13.11 7.79
C ILE A 22 -4.73 13.72 7.98
N ILE A 23 -4.65 15.04 8.15
CA ILE A 23 -3.37 15.74 8.37
C ILE A 23 -2.71 15.25 9.65
N LYS A 24 -3.49 15.12 10.74
CA LYS A 24 -2.99 14.61 12.02
C LYS A 24 -2.45 13.19 11.89
N GLU A 25 -3.18 12.29 11.23
CA GLU A 25 -2.74 10.89 11.07
C GLU A 25 -1.52 10.76 10.16
N PHE A 26 -1.38 11.61 9.14
CA PHE A 26 -0.11 11.71 8.38
C PHE A 26 1.05 12.19 9.25
N GLY A 27 0.81 13.14 10.16
CA GLY A 27 1.80 13.55 11.15
C GLY A 27 2.22 12.38 12.05
N ARG A 28 1.25 11.61 12.57
CA ARG A 28 1.52 10.41 13.40
C ARG A 28 2.29 9.33 12.64
N LEU A 29 1.97 9.09 11.37
CA LEU A 29 2.72 8.15 10.53
C LEU A 29 4.20 8.54 10.38
N ALA A 30 4.50 9.85 10.38
CA ALA A 30 5.87 10.34 10.32
C ALA A 30 6.64 10.17 11.64
N GLU A 31 5.95 9.97 12.77
CA GLU A 31 6.56 9.72 14.08
C GLU A 31 7.01 8.26 14.25
N GLY A 32 6.58 7.37 13.36
CA GLY A 32 6.90 5.94 13.37
C GLY A 32 5.65 5.07 13.39
N ILE A 33 5.86 3.76 13.20
CA ILE A 33 4.80 2.75 13.16
C ILE A 33 5.19 1.63 14.13
N SER A 34 4.24 1.08 14.87
CA SER A 34 4.56 -0.02 15.80
C SER A 34 4.85 -1.33 15.06
N GLU A 35 5.58 -2.24 15.69
CA GLU A 35 5.81 -3.59 15.13
C GLU A 35 4.49 -4.31 14.85
N GLU A 36 3.50 -4.19 15.75
CA GLU A 36 2.19 -4.81 15.56
C GLU A 36 1.42 -4.20 14.38
N GLU A 37 1.54 -2.90 14.14
CA GLU A 37 0.97 -2.22 12.98
C GLU A 37 1.62 -2.68 11.67
N ILE A 38 2.95 -2.80 11.64
CA ILE A 38 3.69 -3.32 10.49
C ILE A 38 3.30 -4.78 10.20
N GLU A 39 3.20 -5.64 11.21
CA GLU A 39 2.81 -7.03 11.02
C GLU A 39 1.38 -7.14 10.46
N ARG A 40 0.44 -6.34 10.96
CA ARG A 40 -0.92 -6.28 10.37
C ARG A 40 -0.91 -5.81 8.92
N ALA A 41 -0.12 -4.78 8.60
CA ALA A 41 0.01 -4.27 7.24
C ALA A 41 0.61 -5.33 6.28
N LYS A 42 1.65 -6.06 6.71
CA LYS A 42 2.25 -7.16 5.94
C LYS A 42 1.24 -8.26 5.64
N VAL A 43 0.44 -8.66 6.63
CA VAL A 43 -0.62 -9.68 6.43
C VAL A 43 -1.60 -9.22 5.36
N GLY A 44 -2.06 -7.97 5.43
CA GLY A 44 -2.95 -7.38 4.44
C GLY A 44 -2.34 -7.38 3.02
N LEU A 45 -1.11 -6.87 2.88
CA LEU A 45 -0.41 -6.80 1.59
C LEU A 45 -0.18 -8.19 0.97
N LYS A 46 0.17 -9.20 1.77
CA LYS A 46 0.34 -10.58 1.31
C LYS A 46 -0.99 -11.18 0.83
N SER A 47 -2.08 -10.94 1.55
CA SER A 47 -3.42 -11.38 1.14
C SER A 47 -3.83 -10.73 -0.20
N SER A 48 -3.63 -9.41 -0.35
CA SER A 48 -3.90 -8.71 -1.60
C SER A 48 -3.03 -9.21 -2.77
N LEU A 49 -1.79 -9.60 -2.52
CA LEU A 49 -0.91 -10.18 -3.56
C LEU A 49 -1.43 -11.55 -4.03
N ILE A 50 -1.93 -12.39 -3.12
CA ILE A 50 -2.53 -13.69 -3.46
C ILE A 50 -3.77 -13.48 -4.32
N LEU A 51 -4.70 -12.63 -3.89
CA LEU A 51 -5.93 -12.37 -4.65
C LEU A 51 -5.66 -11.79 -6.04
N GLN A 52 -4.67 -10.91 -6.17
CA GLN A 52 -4.26 -10.39 -7.48
C GLN A 52 -3.68 -11.46 -8.39
N SER A 53 -3.12 -12.54 -7.84
CA SER A 53 -2.57 -13.64 -8.63
C SER A 53 -3.65 -14.53 -9.25
N GLU A 54 -4.89 -14.49 -8.72
CA GLU A 54 -6.05 -15.23 -9.24
C GLU A 54 -6.72 -14.53 -10.44
N SER A 55 -6.40 -13.25 -10.68
CA SER A 55 -6.93 -12.46 -11.79
C SER A 55 -5.88 -12.27 -12.88
N SER A 56 -6.10 -12.84 -14.07
CA SER A 56 -5.20 -12.69 -15.23
C SER A 56 -4.99 -11.24 -15.64
N SER A 57 -6.03 -10.39 -15.56
CA SER A 57 -5.92 -8.97 -15.90
C SER A 57 -5.09 -8.20 -14.87
N SER A 58 -5.29 -8.47 -13.58
CA SER A 58 -4.48 -7.89 -12.50
C SER A 58 -3.02 -8.32 -12.64
N ARG A 59 -2.78 -9.61 -12.94
CA ARG A 59 -1.42 -10.13 -13.14
C ARG A 59 -0.75 -9.51 -14.36
N ALA A 60 -1.45 -9.38 -15.48
CA ALA A 60 -0.93 -8.71 -16.68
C ALA A 60 -0.59 -7.24 -16.42
N GLY A 61 -1.45 -6.50 -15.69
CA GLY A 61 -1.18 -5.12 -15.30
C GLY A 61 0.07 -4.97 -14.43
N GLY A 62 0.27 -5.88 -13.47
CA GLY A 62 1.49 -5.92 -12.66
C GLY A 62 2.75 -6.19 -13.48
N ILE A 63 2.70 -7.17 -14.39
CA ILE A 63 3.80 -7.50 -15.31
C ILE A 63 4.18 -6.29 -16.18
N ALA A 64 3.18 -5.63 -16.78
CA ALA A 64 3.41 -4.46 -17.62
C ALA A 64 4.02 -3.30 -16.83
N SER A 65 3.52 -3.05 -15.61
CA SER A 65 4.04 -2.01 -14.72
C SER A 65 5.48 -2.28 -14.31
N ASP A 66 5.80 -3.52 -13.93
CA ASP A 66 7.14 -3.95 -13.58
C ASP A 66 8.11 -3.77 -14.74
N TYR A 67 7.74 -4.24 -15.93
CA TYR A 67 8.59 -4.09 -17.11
C TYR A 67 8.82 -2.62 -17.48
N TYR A 68 7.79 -1.79 -17.41
CA TYR A 68 7.88 -0.36 -17.71
C TYR A 68 8.75 0.41 -16.72
N LEU A 69 8.58 0.16 -15.41
CA LEU A 69 9.27 0.91 -14.35
C LEU A 69 10.67 0.36 -14.05
N LEU A 70 10.86 -0.96 -14.14
CA LEU A 70 12.06 -1.66 -13.68
C LEU A 70 12.85 -2.34 -14.81
N GLY A 71 12.31 -2.40 -16.03
CA GLY A 71 12.93 -3.12 -17.16
C GLY A 71 12.91 -4.65 -17.04
N ARG A 72 12.27 -5.20 -16.01
CA ARG A 72 12.14 -6.64 -15.77
C ARG A 72 10.87 -6.95 -15.01
N VAL A 73 10.40 -8.19 -15.14
CA VAL A 73 9.23 -8.71 -14.42
C VAL A 73 9.67 -9.34 -13.10
N ARG A 74 9.01 -9.01 -11.99
CA ARG A 74 9.24 -9.68 -10.70
C ARG A 74 8.31 -10.88 -10.53
N SER A 75 8.84 -11.95 -9.91
CA SER A 75 8.00 -13.07 -9.50
C SER A 75 7.12 -12.67 -8.30
N LEU A 76 6.04 -13.40 -8.07
CA LEU A 76 5.20 -13.18 -6.87
C LEU A 76 5.99 -13.43 -5.59
N ASP A 77 6.89 -14.43 -5.59
CA ASP A 77 7.76 -14.73 -4.45
C ASP A 77 8.75 -13.59 -4.17
N GLU A 78 9.32 -12.97 -5.21
CA GLU A 78 10.20 -11.80 -5.04
C GLU A 78 9.45 -10.64 -4.37
N ILE A 79 8.23 -10.34 -4.84
CA ILE A 79 7.38 -9.29 -4.26
C ILE A 79 7.05 -9.63 -2.80
N LYS A 80 6.63 -10.88 -2.53
CA LYS A 80 6.31 -11.37 -1.18
C LYS A 80 7.52 -11.25 -0.24
N SER A 81 8.69 -11.71 -0.66
CA SER A 81 9.93 -11.59 0.13
C SER A 81 10.34 -10.14 0.38
N GLY A 82 10.03 -9.22 -0.56
CA GLY A 82 10.20 -7.78 -0.34
C GLY A 82 9.35 -7.26 0.82
N VAL A 83 8.09 -7.68 0.91
CA VAL A 83 7.17 -7.31 2.00
C VAL A 83 7.63 -7.88 3.36
N GLU A 84 8.08 -9.13 3.40
CA GLU A 84 8.51 -9.76 4.67
C GLU A 84 9.71 -9.06 5.31
N LYS A 85 10.61 -8.49 4.50
CA LYS A 85 11.84 -7.82 4.96
C LYS A 85 11.61 -6.45 5.59
N ILE A 86 10.40 -5.89 5.50
CA ILE A 86 10.08 -4.57 6.06
C ILE A 86 10.09 -4.68 7.60
N THR A 87 10.70 -3.72 8.28
CA THR A 87 10.68 -3.59 9.74
C THR A 87 10.08 -2.23 10.12
N ALA A 88 9.67 -2.09 11.38
CA ALA A 88 9.32 -0.79 11.97
C ALA A 88 10.52 0.17 11.97
#